data_AF-A0A6M3M3Q9-F1
#
_entry.id   AF-A0A6M3M3Q9-F1
#
_cell.length_a   1.000
_cell.length_b   1.000
_cell.length_c   1.000
_cell.angle_alpha   90.00
_cell.angle_beta   90.00
_cell.angle_gamma   90.00
#
_symmetry.space_group_name_H-M   'P 1'
#
loop_
_entity.id
_entity.type
_entity.pdbx_description
1 polymer ?
#
loop_
_entity_poly.entity_id
_entity_poly.type
_entity_poly.pdbx_seq_one_letter_code
_entity_poly.pdbx_strand_id
1 'polypeptide(L)' 'MRIYTLTSLGKKLARSVSNPDSPAYRVVHFLDQMGHSTTEQIAEYCEISPRQAATILGSLKRRKVVAEVSGAPV' A
#
# COMPACT_ATOMS: atom_id res chain seq x y z
N MET A 1 -0.29 0.61 -15.92
CA MET A 1 -0.48 -0.15 -14.67
C MET A 1 0.06 0.70 -13.52
N ARG A 2 -0.72 0.91 -12.44
CA ARG A 2 -0.28 1.76 -11.31
C ARG A 2 0.43 0.88 -10.29
N ILE A 3 1.71 1.19 -10.03
CA ILE A 3 2.50 0.49 -9.02
C ILE A 3 2.58 1.40 -7.81
N TYR A 4 2.41 0.83 -6.62
CA TYR A 4 2.49 1.55 -5.35
C TYR A 4 3.70 1.07 -4.57
N THR A 5 4.36 2.01 -3.90
CA THR A 5 5.49 1.74 -3.01
C THR A 5 5.37 2.60 -1.74
N LEU A 6 6.05 2.19 -0.66
CA LEU A 6 6.12 3.00 0.56
C LEU A 6 7.09 4.16 0.40
N THR A 7 6.70 5.33 0.91
CA THR A 7 7.62 6.44 1.12
C THR A 7 8.48 6.18 2.38
N SER A 8 9.47 7.04 2.64
CA SER A 8 10.22 7.00 3.91
C SER A 8 9.31 7.13 5.14
N LEU A 9 8.20 7.88 5.02
CA LEU A 9 7.19 7.97 6.08
C LEU A 9 6.40 6.65 6.20
N GLY A 10 6.00 6.07 5.06
CA GLY A 10 5.31 4.78 5.05
C GLY A 10 6.11 3.65 5.67
N LYS A 11 7.42 3.58 5.40
CA LYS A 11 8.33 2.61 6.02
C LYS A 11 8.43 2.78 7.53
N LYS A 12 8.46 4.02 8.02
CA LYS A 12 8.44 4.29 9.47
C LYS A 12 7.11 3.87 10.09
N LEU A 13 5.99 4.12 9.41
CA LEU A 13 4.66 3.73 9.88
C LEU A 13 4.47 2.20 9.86
N ALA A 14 4.93 1.51 8.82
CA ALA A 14 4.90 0.05 8.74
C ALA A 14 5.55 -0.61 9.96
N ARG A 15 6.64 -0.02 10.45
CA ARG A 15 7.39 -0.49 11.63
C ARG A 15 6.83 -0.02 12.97
N SER A 16 5.99 1.02 12.96
CA SER A 16 5.48 1.68 14.18
C SER A 16 4.03 1.34 14.50
N VAL A 17 3.22 0.98 13.51
CA VAL A 17 1.80 0.69 13.71
C VAL A 17 1.68 -0.76 14.18
N SER A 18 1.19 -0.97 15.40
CA SER A 18 1.04 -2.31 16.00
C SER A 18 -0.40 -2.84 15.90
N ASN A 19 -1.22 -2.33 14.97
CA ASN A 19 -2.62 -2.72 14.86
C ASN A 19 -2.88 -3.56 13.58
N PRO A 20 -2.73 -4.90 13.67
CA PRO A 20 -2.88 -5.81 12.53
C PRO A 20 -4.28 -5.83 11.91
N ASP A 21 -5.31 -5.38 12.63
CA ASP A 21 -6.70 -5.50 12.21
C ASP A 21 -7.16 -4.41 11.25
N SER A 22 -6.35 -3.37 11.01
CA SER A 22 -6.71 -2.32 10.04
C SER A 22 -6.35 -2.74 8.61
N PRO A 23 -7.28 -2.65 7.64
CA PRO A 23 -6.96 -2.83 6.22
C PRO A 23 -5.85 -1.89 5.74
N ALA A 24 -5.75 -0.68 6.29
CA ALA A 24 -4.66 0.24 5.97
C ALA A 24 -3.31 -0.25 6.49
N TYR A 25 -3.27 -0.90 7.65
CA TYR A 25 -2.07 -1.52 8.17
C TYR A 25 -1.64 -2.70 7.30
N ARG A 26 -2.57 -3.62 6.96
CA ARG A 26 -2.28 -4.76 6.08
C ARG A 26 -1.64 -4.30 4.76
N VAL A 27 -2.20 -3.25 4.13
CA VAL A 27 -1.67 -2.64 2.90
C VAL A 27 -0.27 -2.07 3.09
N VAL A 28 -0.03 -1.31 4.16
CA VAL A 28 1.27 -0.69 4.44
C VAL A 28 2.32 -1.76 4.74
N HIS A 29 2.00 -2.76 5.55
CA HIS A 29 2.89 -3.84 5.92
C HIS A 29 3.26 -4.72 4.70
N PHE A 30 2.26 -5.05 3.88
CA PHE A 30 2.50 -5.77 2.63
C PHE A 30 3.44 -5.02 1.68
N LEU A 31 3.25 -3.70 1.52
CA LEU A 31 4.15 -2.88 0.72
C LEU A 31 5.57 -2.75 1.31
N ASP A 32 5.74 -2.88 2.63
CA ASP A 32 7.07 -2.92 3.26
C ASP A 32 7.79 -4.24 2.95
N GLN A 33 7.06 -5.35 2.92
CA GLN A 33 7.59 -6.68 2.61
C GLN A 33 7.91 -6.85 1.12
N MET A 34 7.01 -6.41 0.22
CA MET A 34 7.16 -6.57 -1.23
C MET A 34 7.96 -5.44 -1.88
N GLY A 35 8.06 -4.28 -1.23
CA GLY A 35 8.69 -3.07 -1.77
C GLY A 35 7.81 -2.33 -2.79
N HIS A 36 7.23 -3.03 -3.77
CA HIS A 36 6.30 -2.47 -4.74
C HIS A 36 5.22 -3.48 -5.15
N SER A 37 3.99 -3.03 -5.37
CA SER A 37 2.89 -3.89 -5.84
C SER A 37 1.78 -3.09 -6.51
N THR A 38 0.89 -3.77 -7.24
CA THR A 38 -0.30 -3.14 -7.83
C THR A 38 -1.51 -3.20 -6.92
N THR A 39 -2.54 -2.40 -7.24
CA THR A 39 -3.82 -2.41 -6.51
C THR A 39 -4.42 -3.81 -6.43
N GLU A 40 -4.31 -4.60 -7.49
CA GLU A 40 -4.90 -5.95 -7.61
C GLU A 40 -4.18 -6.93 -6.68
N GLN A 41 -2.84 -6.93 -6.70
CA GLN A 41 -2.03 -7.76 -5.80
C GLN A 41 -2.25 -7.40 -4.34
N ILE A 42 -2.37 -6.11 -4.04
CA ILE A 42 -2.69 -5.61 -2.70
C ILE A 42 -4.08 -6.07 -2.26
N ALA A 43 -5.07 -5.99 -3.16
CA ALA A 43 -6.44 -6.39 -2.88
C ALA A 43 -6.53 -7.89 -2.59
N GLU A 44 -5.87 -8.71 -3.40
CA GLU A 44 -5.78 -10.16 -3.24
C GLU A 44 -5.12 -10.53 -1.91
N TYR A 45 -3.93 -9.99 -1.62
CA TYR A 45 -3.20 -10.31 -0.40
C TYR A 45 -3.90 -9.82 0.87
N CYS A 46 -4.49 -8.63 0.83
CA CYS A 46 -5.17 -8.05 1.99
C CYS A 46 -6.62 -8.57 2.17
N GLU A 47 -7.09 -9.46 1.29
CA GLU A 47 -8.45 -10.03 1.28
C GLU A 47 -9.54 -8.94 1.24
N ILE A 48 -9.33 -7.90 0.43
CA ILE A 48 -10.24 -6.77 0.27
C ILE A 48 -10.63 -6.59 -1.19
N SER A 49 -11.75 -5.90 -1.44
CA SER A 49 -12.12 -5.58 -2.83
C SER A 49 -11.11 -4.61 -3.48
N PRO A 50 -10.88 -4.70 -4.81
CA PRO A 50 -10.02 -3.75 -5.53
C PRO A 50 -10.45 -2.28 -5.33
N ARG A 51 -11.76 -2.04 -5.22
CA ARG A 51 -12.32 -0.70 -4.94
C ARG A 51 -11.92 -0.20 -3.55
N GLN A 52 -11.95 -1.09 -2.55
CA GLN A 52 -11.53 -0.77 -1.19
C GLN A 52 -10.02 -0.54 -1.12
N ALA A 53 -9.22 -1.38 -1.78
CA ALA A 53 -7.76 -1.18 -1.91
C ALA A 53 -7.43 0.17 -2.54
N ALA A 54 -8.09 0.55 -3.64
CA ALA A 54 -7.92 1.85 -4.28
C ALA A 54 -8.28 3.02 -3.35
N THR A 55 -9.33 2.87 -2.55
CA THR A 55 -9.76 3.89 -1.56
C THR A 55 -8.72 4.06 -0.44
N ILE A 56 -8.20 2.94 0.07
CA ILE A 56 -7.14 2.94 1.09
C ILE A 56 -5.87 3.56 0.54
N LEU A 57 -5.42 3.12 -0.65
CA LEU A 57 -4.24 3.66 -1.32
C LEU A 57 -4.38 5.15 -1.61
N GLY A 58 -5.55 5.62 -2.03
CA GLY A 58 -5.84 7.04 -2.19
C GLY A 58 -5.70 7.82 -0.89
N SER A 59 -6.20 7.28 0.22
CA SER A 59 -6.08 7.89 1.55
C SER A 59 -4.63 7.92 2.05
N LEU A 60 -3.90 6.82 1.88
CA LEU A 60 -2.48 6.70 2.23
C LEU A 60 -1.61 7.62 1.38
N LYS A 61 -1.93 7.79 0.09
CA LYS A 61 -1.24 8.70 -0.83
C LYS A 61 -1.42 10.16 -0.41
N ARG A 62 -2.64 10.57 -0.04
CA ARG A 62 -2.91 11.92 0.51
C ARG A 62 -2.11 12.20 1.78
N ARG A 63 -1.89 11.18 2.61
CA ARG A 63 -1.06 11.25 3.81
C ARG A 63 0.45 11.08 3.55
N LYS A 64 0.87 10.99 2.30
CA LYS A 64 2.27 10.77 1.87
C LYS A 64 2.89 9.48 2.44
N VAL A 65 2.08 8.48 2.74
CA VAL A 65 2.53 7.16 3.24
C VAL A 65 2.95 6.26 2.07
N VAL A 66 2.19 6.29 0.99
CA VAL A 66 2.49 5.56 -0.26
C VAL A 66 2.72 6.54 -1.40
N ALA A 67 3.58 6.15 -2.35
CA ALA A 67 3.76 6.82 -3.62
C ALA A 67 3.27 5.92 -4.75
N GLU A 68 2.64 6.54 -5.75
CA GLU A 68 2.30 5.87 -7.01
C GLU A 68 3.45 6.12 -7.98
N VAL A 69 4.03 5.04 -8.48
CA VAL A 69 5.09 5.05 -9.49
C VAL A 69 4.47 4.59 -10.79
N SER A 70 4.55 5.43 -11.82
CA SER A 70 4.19 5.05 -13.18
C SER A 70 5.29 4.15 -13.73
N GLY A 71 5.15 2.84 -13.52
CA GLY A 71 5.98 1.85 -14.20
C GLY A 71 5.45 1.64 -15.62
N ALA A 72 6.22 2.07 -16.63
CA ALA A 72 6.24 1.32 -17.88
C ALA A 72 7.01 0.01 -17.59
N PRO A 73 6.55 -1.16 -18.06
CA PRO A 73 7.35 -2.37 -17.94
C PRO A 73 8.66 -2.12 -18.71
N VAL A 74 9.79 -2.32 -18.03
CA VAL A 74 11.08 -2.55 -18.68
C VAL A 74 11.16 -4.01 -19.10
#